data_AF-A0A9D5PYT1-F1
#
_entry.id   AF-A0A9D5PYT1-F1
#
_cell.length_a   1.000
_cell.length_b   1.000
_cell.length_c   1.000
_cell.angle_alpha   90.00
_cell.angle_beta   90.00
_cell.angle_gamma   90.00
#
_symmetry.space_group_name_H-M   'P 1'
#
loop_
_entity.id
_entity.type
_entity.pdbx_description
1 polymer ?
#
loop_
_entity_poly.entity_id
_entity_poly.type
_entity_poly.pdbx_seq_one_letter_code
_entity_poly.pdbx_strand_id
1 'polypeptide(L)'
;NNCRAGAVFDPEKSPCCVGILPELFRKRPGVIRSLHPTHSIAAFGSSAAEYTAYDNDPSTVCPPDGCFGRLREIGAKILLLGVNHGRNTYIHSVEESLGLADRLTEGKTPLLVRMPDGGMKEVSIQLHHCSKARDVSAHYVKLSDAFEALGAARRVKFGDADCILCDAAKIYEVCEKIFGIEPDAIIDRETIPEEWWK
;
A
#
# COMPACT_ATOMS: atom_id res chain seq x y z
N ASN A 1 -7.03 -2.43 13.15
CA ASN A 1 -7.40 -2.92 11.80
C ASN A 1 -8.37 -4.08 11.92
N ASN A 2 -9.40 -4.11 11.07
CA ASN A 2 -10.47 -5.13 11.05
C ASN A 2 -10.03 -6.44 10.35
N CYS A 3 -8.76 -6.83 10.48
CA CYS A 3 -8.21 -8.00 9.78
C CYS A 3 -8.45 -9.30 10.58
N ARG A 4 -9.71 -9.62 10.86
CA ARG A 4 -10.09 -10.88 11.53
C ARG A 4 -11.27 -11.52 10.81
N ALA A 5 -11.34 -12.85 10.83
CA ALA A 5 -12.41 -13.60 10.19
C ALA A 5 -13.80 -13.08 10.63
N GLY A 6 -14.69 -12.90 9.65
CA GLY A 6 -16.05 -12.38 9.88
C GLY A 6 -16.13 -10.87 10.15
N ALA A 7 -15.02 -10.13 10.04
CA ALA A 7 -15.09 -8.67 10.08
C ALA A 7 -15.83 -8.13 8.86
N VAL A 8 -16.70 -7.15 9.11
CA VAL A 8 -17.49 -6.48 8.08
C VAL A 8 -16.83 -5.15 7.71
N PHE A 9 -16.61 -4.95 6.42
CA PHE A 9 -16.25 -3.69 5.82
C PHE A 9 -17.49 -3.10 5.14
N ASP A 10 -17.89 -1.90 5.56
CA ASP A 10 -18.97 -1.12 4.95
C ASP A 10 -18.31 0.15 4.37
N PRO A 11 -18.25 0.31 3.04
CA PRO A 11 -17.53 1.43 2.42
C PRO A 11 -18.08 2.80 2.85
N GLU A 12 -19.37 2.89 3.19
CA GLU A 12 -19.99 4.13 3.67
C GLU A 12 -19.69 4.36 5.16
N LYS A 13 -19.83 3.32 5.98
CA LYS A 13 -19.84 3.45 7.45
C LYS A 13 -18.50 3.17 8.12
N SER A 14 -17.69 2.26 7.62
CA SER A 14 -16.42 1.89 8.24
C SER A 14 -15.46 3.08 8.26
N PRO A 15 -14.95 3.51 9.43
CA PRO A 15 -14.06 4.66 9.50
C PRO A 15 -12.70 4.34 8.87
N CYS A 16 -12.01 5.37 8.41
CA CYS A 16 -10.60 5.31 8.10
C CYS A 16 -9.78 5.23 9.41
N CYS A 17 -8.67 4.51 9.39
CA CYS A 17 -7.80 4.31 10.57
C CYS A 17 -6.39 4.89 10.40
N VAL A 18 -6.09 5.59 9.30
CA VAL A 18 -4.75 6.10 8.98
C VAL A 18 -4.59 7.62 9.15
N GLY A 19 -5.61 8.29 9.70
CA GLY A 19 -5.56 9.71 10.05
C GLY A 19 -6.81 10.49 9.70
N ILE A 20 -6.88 11.74 10.16
CA ILE A 20 -8.05 12.60 9.96
C ILE A 20 -8.21 13.07 8.50
N LEU A 21 -7.10 13.31 7.78
CA LEU A 21 -7.17 13.81 6.40
C LEU A 21 -7.80 12.79 5.45
N PRO A 22 -7.40 11.50 5.44
CA PRO A 22 -8.09 10.48 4.63
C PRO A 22 -9.54 10.24 5.06
N GLU A 23 -9.86 10.36 6.35
CA GLU A 23 -11.24 10.25 6.87
C GLU A 23 -12.15 11.38 6.37
N LEU A 24 -11.64 12.62 6.38
CA LEU A 24 -12.35 13.76 5.82
C LEU A 24 -12.45 13.65 4.30
N PHE A 25 -11.37 13.24 3.63
CA PHE A 25 -11.34 13.07 2.18
C PHE A 25 -12.39 12.07 1.70
N ARG A 26 -12.47 10.86 2.28
CA ARG A 26 -13.43 9.84 1.85
C ARG A 26 -14.91 10.25 1.99
N LYS A 27 -15.21 11.26 2.82
CA LYS A 27 -16.55 11.78 3.07
C LYS A 27 -16.94 12.94 2.15
N ARG A 28 -16.01 13.44 1.34
CA ARG A 28 -16.28 14.56 0.44
C ARG A 28 -17.25 14.15 -0.67
N PRO A 29 -18.19 15.03 -1.09
CA PRO A 29 -19.04 14.77 -2.25
C PRO A 29 -18.23 14.41 -3.50
N GLY A 30 -18.65 13.38 -4.23
CA GLY A 30 -18.02 12.90 -5.45
C GLY A 30 -16.82 11.97 -5.25
N VAL A 31 -16.41 11.69 -4.01
CA VAL A 31 -15.38 10.69 -3.71
C VAL A 31 -15.98 9.29 -3.76
N ILE A 32 -15.29 8.39 -4.45
CA ILE A 32 -15.64 6.97 -4.56
C ILE A 32 -14.69 6.18 -3.68
N ARG A 33 -15.23 5.21 -2.93
CA ARG A 33 -14.43 4.31 -2.10
C ARG A 33 -14.45 2.90 -2.67
N SER A 34 -13.28 2.29 -2.78
CA SER A 34 -13.12 0.92 -3.24
C SER A 34 -13.65 -0.10 -2.23
N LEU A 35 -13.85 -1.32 -2.70
CA LEU A 35 -14.46 -2.42 -1.94
C LEU A 35 -13.44 -3.33 -1.25
N HIS A 36 -12.14 -2.95 -1.22
CA HIS A 36 -11.14 -3.76 -0.55
C HIS A 36 -11.41 -3.81 0.97
N PRO A 37 -11.58 -5.00 1.57
CA PRO A 37 -12.09 -5.11 2.95
C PRO A 37 -11.13 -4.59 4.03
N THR A 38 -9.81 -4.61 3.77
CA THR A 38 -8.78 -4.15 4.71
C THR A 38 -8.07 -2.87 4.28
N HIS A 39 -7.88 -2.63 2.97
CA HIS A 39 -7.04 -1.57 2.41
C HIS A 39 -7.79 -0.70 1.38
N SER A 40 -9.08 -0.44 1.63
CA SER A 40 -9.91 0.38 0.74
C SER A 40 -9.27 1.72 0.38
N ILE A 41 -9.35 2.10 -0.89
CA ILE A 41 -8.90 3.39 -1.40
C ILE A 41 -10.09 4.33 -1.56
N ALA A 42 -9.91 5.60 -1.22
CA ALA A 42 -10.81 6.67 -1.62
C ALA A 42 -10.21 7.40 -2.83
N ALA A 43 -11.00 7.67 -3.86
CA ALA A 43 -10.56 8.29 -5.10
C ALA A 43 -11.50 9.41 -5.54
N PHE A 44 -10.95 10.45 -6.17
CA PHE A 44 -11.69 11.58 -6.72
C PHE A 44 -11.11 11.96 -8.08
N GLY A 45 -11.98 12.23 -9.05
CA GLY A 45 -11.59 12.60 -10.41
C GLY A 45 -12.28 11.75 -11.47
N SER A 46 -12.00 12.04 -12.74
CA SER A 46 -12.65 11.40 -13.90
C SER A 46 -12.47 9.88 -13.93
N SER A 47 -11.33 9.38 -13.46
CA SER A 47 -11.01 7.95 -13.44
C SER A 47 -11.30 7.27 -12.10
N ALA A 48 -11.92 7.96 -11.13
CA ALA A 48 -12.10 7.41 -9.77
C ALA A 48 -12.89 6.10 -9.76
N ALA A 49 -14.01 6.03 -10.49
CA ALA A 49 -14.85 4.83 -10.55
C ALA A 49 -14.10 3.65 -11.14
N GLU A 50 -13.49 3.85 -12.31
CA GLU A 50 -12.67 2.85 -13.00
C GLU A 50 -11.51 2.37 -12.13
N TYR A 51 -10.77 3.30 -11.53
CA TYR A 51 -9.60 2.97 -10.72
C TYR A 51 -9.99 2.17 -9.47
N THR A 52 -11.02 2.60 -8.73
CA THR A 52 -11.44 1.86 -7.52
C THR A 52 -12.03 0.47 -7.81
N ALA A 53 -12.43 0.19 -9.06
CA ALA A 53 -12.96 -1.11 -9.44
C ALA A 53 -11.91 -2.23 -9.44
N TYR A 54 -10.61 -1.90 -9.49
CA TYR A 54 -9.53 -2.89 -9.37
C TYR A 54 -9.51 -3.60 -8.01
N ASP A 55 -10.17 -3.03 -6.99
CA ASP A 55 -10.27 -3.58 -5.64
C ASP A 55 -11.60 -4.34 -5.40
N ASN A 56 -12.39 -4.62 -6.44
CA ASN A 56 -13.69 -5.28 -6.28
C ASN A 56 -13.58 -6.78 -5.92
N ASP A 57 -12.47 -7.42 -6.27
CA ASP A 57 -12.22 -8.83 -6.00
C ASP A 57 -10.74 -9.11 -5.67
N PRO A 58 -10.22 -8.57 -4.56
CA PRO A 58 -8.82 -8.70 -4.22
C PRO A 58 -8.48 -10.14 -3.82
N SER A 59 -7.28 -10.60 -4.19
CA SER A 59 -6.75 -11.90 -3.79
C SER A 59 -5.89 -11.84 -2.52
N THR A 60 -5.30 -10.68 -2.25
CA THR A 60 -4.37 -10.40 -1.14
C THR A 60 -4.64 -8.99 -0.58
N VAL A 61 -3.70 -8.39 0.14
CA VAL A 61 -3.82 -7.03 0.70
C VAL A 61 -3.42 -5.93 -0.29
N CYS A 62 -2.40 -6.14 -1.11
CA CYS A 62 -1.97 -5.21 -2.14
C CYS A 62 -1.66 -5.96 -3.45
N PRO A 63 -2.64 -6.69 -4.02
CA PRO A 63 -2.39 -7.58 -5.14
C PRO A 63 -1.88 -6.80 -6.36
N PRO A 64 -1.06 -7.43 -7.24
CA PRO A 64 -0.45 -6.75 -8.39
C PRO A 64 -1.48 -6.16 -9.37
N ASP A 65 -2.67 -6.76 -9.47
CA ASP A 65 -3.78 -6.31 -10.30
C ASP A 65 -4.77 -5.36 -9.59
N GLY A 66 -4.58 -5.12 -8.29
CA GLY A 66 -5.36 -4.19 -7.48
C GLY A 66 -4.93 -2.73 -7.62
N CYS A 67 -5.59 -1.83 -6.89
CA CYS A 67 -5.33 -0.39 -7.05
C CYS A 67 -3.88 -0.01 -6.76
N PHE A 68 -3.29 -0.54 -5.67
CA PHE A 68 -1.89 -0.25 -5.34
C PHE A 68 -0.91 -0.78 -6.40
N GLY A 69 -1.14 -1.97 -6.95
CA GLY A 69 -0.28 -2.57 -7.98
C GLY A 69 -0.24 -1.72 -9.26
N ARG A 70 -1.37 -1.08 -9.59
CA ARG A 70 -1.52 -0.20 -10.76
C ARG A 70 -0.80 1.15 -10.65
N LEU A 71 -0.34 1.56 -9.45
CA LEU A 71 0.28 2.88 -9.27
C LEU A 71 1.49 3.09 -10.20
N ARG A 72 2.26 2.04 -10.49
CA ARG A 72 3.36 2.09 -11.47
C ARG A 72 2.86 2.42 -12.87
N GLU A 73 1.85 1.67 -13.32
CA GLU A 73 1.34 1.71 -14.70
C GLU A 73 0.70 3.06 -15.04
N ILE A 74 0.05 3.69 -14.06
CA ILE A 74 -0.58 5.00 -14.24
C ILE A 74 0.39 6.18 -14.00
N GLY A 75 1.68 5.91 -13.77
CA GLY A 75 2.68 6.94 -13.52
C GLY A 75 2.42 7.74 -12.24
N ALA A 76 1.91 7.09 -11.19
CA ALA A 76 1.46 7.76 -9.98
C ALA A 76 2.61 8.46 -9.24
N LYS A 77 2.26 9.56 -8.58
CA LYS A 77 3.08 10.19 -7.56
C LYS A 77 2.51 9.88 -6.18
N ILE A 78 3.38 9.58 -5.23
CA ILE A 78 2.98 9.24 -3.85
C ILE A 78 3.51 10.33 -2.93
N LEU A 79 2.63 10.97 -2.16
CA LEU A 79 3.03 11.97 -1.18
C LEU A 79 2.88 11.40 0.23
N LEU A 80 4.01 11.22 0.91
CA LEU A 80 4.06 10.90 2.34
C LEU A 80 4.02 12.22 3.11
N LEU A 81 2.85 12.56 3.65
CA LEU A 81 2.59 13.83 4.31
C LEU A 81 2.83 13.72 5.82
N GLY A 82 3.92 14.31 6.34
CA GLY A 82 4.25 14.26 7.76
C GLY A 82 4.69 12.88 8.28
N VAL A 83 5.01 11.96 7.36
CA VAL A 83 5.42 10.57 7.66
C VAL A 83 6.56 10.14 6.75
N ASN A 84 7.26 9.08 7.14
CA ASN A 84 8.36 8.49 6.37
C ASN A 84 7.93 7.23 5.60
N HIS A 85 8.88 6.57 4.94
CA HIS A 85 8.63 5.35 4.17
C HIS A 85 8.05 4.19 4.98
N GLY A 86 8.15 4.21 6.31
CA GLY A 86 7.47 3.24 7.18
C GLY A 86 5.95 3.33 7.17
N ARG A 87 5.37 4.31 6.45
CA ARG A 87 3.93 4.42 6.17
C ARG A 87 3.62 4.36 4.67
N ASN A 88 4.58 3.92 3.85
CA ASN A 88 4.40 3.81 2.40
C ASN A 88 3.85 2.43 2.02
N THR A 89 2.52 2.27 2.05
CA THR A 89 1.83 1.02 1.68
C THR A 89 2.20 0.51 0.29
N TYR A 90 2.59 1.39 -0.64
CA TYR A 90 2.96 0.97 -1.98
C TYR A 90 4.14 -0.01 -2.00
N ILE A 91 5.06 0.06 -1.02
CA ILE A 91 6.20 -0.88 -0.97
C ILE A 91 5.71 -2.31 -0.72
N HIS A 92 4.66 -2.54 0.08
CA HIS A 92 4.03 -3.87 0.19
C HIS A 92 3.53 -4.37 -1.17
N SER A 93 2.93 -3.48 -1.96
CA SER A 93 2.47 -3.84 -3.30
C SER A 93 3.63 -4.21 -4.23
N VAL A 94 4.79 -3.57 -4.08
CA VAL A 94 6.01 -3.95 -4.81
C VAL A 94 6.49 -5.33 -4.35
N GLU A 95 6.53 -5.61 -3.04
CA GLU A 95 6.92 -6.93 -2.51
C GLU A 95 6.01 -8.04 -3.05
N GLU A 96 4.69 -7.83 -3.07
CA GLU A 96 3.72 -8.76 -3.63
C GLU A 96 3.88 -8.93 -5.15
N SER A 97 4.13 -7.84 -5.88
CA SER A 97 4.36 -7.87 -7.34
C SER A 97 5.63 -8.59 -7.74
N LEU A 98 6.68 -8.51 -6.91
CA LEU A 98 7.93 -9.26 -7.09
C LEU A 98 7.82 -10.71 -6.61
N GLY A 99 6.70 -11.10 -5.98
CA GLY A 99 6.50 -12.44 -5.47
C GLY A 99 7.46 -12.80 -4.34
N LEU A 100 7.84 -11.84 -3.49
CA LEU A 100 8.75 -12.12 -2.37
C LEU A 100 8.11 -13.15 -1.42
N ALA A 101 8.89 -14.18 -1.08
CA ALA A 101 8.47 -15.20 -0.14
C ALA A 101 8.24 -14.60 1.26
N ASP A 102 7.41 -15.26 2.08
CA ASP A 102 7.15 -14.86 3.47
C ASP A 102 6.67 -13.39 3.59
N ARG A 103 5.78 -12.98 2.68
CA ARG A 103 5.05 -11.69 2.71
C ARG A 103 3.55 -11.85 2.89
N LEU A 104 3.02 -13.05 2.66
CA LEU A 104 1.59 -13.36 2.71
C LEU A 104 1.34 -14.61 3.54
N THR A 105 0.20 -14.67 4.21
CA THR A 105 -0.26 -15.87 4.92
C THR A 105 -0.46 -17.04 3.95
N GLU A 106 -0.18 -18.27 4.39
CA GLU A 106 -0.44 -19.47 3.56
C GLU A 106 -1.92 -19.63 3.19
N GLY A 107 -2.82 -19.30 4.13
CA GLY A 107 -4.27 -19.38 3.95
C GLY A 107 -4.91 -18.02 3.67
N LYS A 108 -6.15 -18.06 3.19
CA LYS A 108 -7.01 -16.88 3.02
C LYS A 108 -7.89 -16.67 4.26
N THR A 109 -8.10 -15.41 4.63
CA THR A 109 -9.03 -14.99 5.69
C THR A 109 -10.35 -14.55 5.07
N PRO A 110 -11.49 -15.15 5.44
CA PRO A 110 -12.80 -14.72 4.96
C PRO A 110 -13.23 -13.42 5.65
N LEU A 111 -13.61 -12.44 4.84
CA LEU A 111 -14.07 -11.11 5.24
C LEU A 111 -15.40 -10.82 4.54
N LEU A 112 -16.19 -9.94 5.13
CA LEU A 112 -17.48 -9.54 4.56
C LEU A 112 -17.41 -8.10 4.09
N VAL A 113 -17.87 -7.83 2.88
CA VAL A 113 -17.99 -6.49 2.32
C VAL A 113 -19.46 -6.18 2.08
N ARG A 114 -19.93 -5.06 2.61
CA ARG A 114 -21.25 -4.55 2.27
C ARG A 114 -21.22 -3.95 0.87
N MET A 115 -22.07 -4.48 0.00
CA MET A 115 -22.19 -4.06 -1.39
C MET A 115 -23.12 -2.83 -1.52
N PRO A 116 -22.98 -2.02 -2.58
CA PRO A 116 -23.83 -0.83 -2.78
C PRO A 116 -25.33 -1.12 -2.90
N ASP A 117 -25.70 -2.34 -3.34
CA ASP A 117 -27.10 -2.80 -3.40
C ASP A 117 -27.67 -3.21 -2.04
N GLY A 118 -26.87 -3.12 -0.97
CA GLY A 118 -27.24 -3.50 0.39
C GLY A 118 -26.92 -4.96 0.74
N GLY A 119 -26.46 -5.76 -0.23
CA GLY A 119 -26.04 -7.15 -0.04
C GLY A 119 -24.72 -7.28 0.72
N MET A 120 -24.36 -8.52 1.05
CA MET A 120 -23.06 -8.86 1.63
C MET A 120 -22.32 -9.79 0.67
N LYS A 121 -21.07 -9.44 0.34
CA LYS A 121 -20.15 -10.27 -0.42
C LYS A 121 -19.09 -10.81 0.53
N GLU A 122 -18.89 -12.13 0.54
CA GLU A 122 -17.71 -12.72 1.17
C GLU A 122 -16.51 -12.58 0.23
N VAL A 123 -15.40 -12.09 0.77
CA VAL A 123 -14.13 -11.95 0.07
C VAL A 123 -13.07 -12.61 0.93
N SER A 124 -12.34 -13.57 0.35
CA SER A 124 -11.27 -14.31 1.03
C SER A 124 -9.91 -13.89 0.47
N ILE A 125 -9.09 -13.25 1.32
CA ILE A 125 -7.77 -12.72 0.93
C ILE A 125 -6.64 -13.29 1.79
N GLN A 126 -5.45 -13.43 1.22
CA GLN A 126 -4.24 -13.61 2.04
C GLN A 126 -3.90 -12.28 2.72
N LEU A 127 -3.43 -12.34 3.96
CA LEU A 127 -3.02 -11.16 4.73
C LEU A 127 -1.51 -11.02 4.70
N HIS A 128 -0.99 -9.81 4.96
CA HIS A 128 0.45 -9.62 5.15
C HIS A 128 0.94 -10.44 6.33
N HIS A 129 2.05 -11.15 6.10
CA HIS A 129 2.72 -12.00 7.07
C HIS A 129 4.22 -11.92 6.87
N CYS A 130 4.99 -12.07 7.93
CA CYS A 130 6.41 -12.33 7.86
C CYS A 130 6.83 -13.07 9.14
N SER A 131 7.56 -14.17 8.98
CA SER A 131 8.08 -14.97 10.09
C SER A 131 9.19 -14.26 10.86
N LYS A 132 9.93 -13.35 10.19
CA LYS A 132 11.10 -12.65 10.73
C LYS A 132 10.78 -11.31 11.39
N ALA A 133 9.66 -10.68 11.04
CA ALA A 133 9.30 -9.35 11.53
C ALA A 133 7.80 -9.21 11.76
N ARG A 134 7.42 -8.64 12.91
CA ARG A 134 6.00 -8.34 13.22
C ARG A 134 5.42 -7.25 12.30
N ASP A 135 6.23 -6.25 11.96
CA ASP A 135 5.85 -5.14 11.11
C ASP A 135 6.98 -4.87 10.10
N VAL A 136 6.88 -5.49 8.92
CA VAL A 136 7.85 -5.31 7.83
C VAL A 136 7.93 -3.83 7.42
N SER A 137 6.79 -3.12 7.46
CA SER A 137 6.74 -1.72 7.01
C SER A 137 7.61 -0.80 7.86
N ALA A 138 7.81 -1.11 9.14
CA ALA A 138 8.71 -0.35 10.01
C ALA A 138 10.15 -0.30 9.49
N HIS A 139 10.55 -1.27 8.65
CA HIS A 139 11.89 -1.36 8.07
C HIS A 139 12.05 -0.64 6.73
N TYR A 140 10.97 -0.18 6.10
CA TYR A 140 11.03 0.52 4.80
C TYR A 140 11.81 1.84 4.85
N VAL A 141 12.02 2.41 6.04
CA VAL A 141 12.89 3.58 6.23
C VAL A 141 14.34 3.32 5.78
N LYS A 142 14.80 2.06 5.78
CA LYS A 142 16.15 1.69 5.33
C LYS A 142 16.37 1.86 3.82
N LEU A 143 15.30 1.99 3.04
CA LEU A 143 15.36 2.22 1.60
C LEU A 143 15.48 3.72 1.25
N SER A 144 15.37 4.62 2.22
CA SER A 144 15.27 6.07 1.98
C SER A 144 16.47 6.63 1.21
N ASP A 145 17.69 6.25 1.59
CA ASP A 145 18.90 6.78 0.95
C ASP A 145 19.01 6.33 -0.51
N ALA A 146 18.64 5.08 -0.81
CA ALA A 146 18.58 4.57 -2.17
C ALA A 146 17.52 5.31 -3.01
N PHE A 147 16.34 5.55 -2.43
CA PHE A 147 15.28 6.27 -3.12
C PHE A 147 15.66 7.73 -3.40
N GLU A 148 16.28 8.43 -2.44
CA GLU A 148 16.73 9.81 -2.61
C GLU A 148 17.87 9.90 -3.64
N ALA A 149 18.88 9.03 -3.53
CA ALA A 149 20.04 9.03 -4.43
C ALA A 149 19.66 8.75 -5.89
N LEU A 150 18.69 7.86 -6.13
CA LEU A 150 18.22 7.51 -7.47
C LEU A 150 17.05 8.37 -7.96
N GLY A 151 16.67 9.40 -7.20
CA GLY A 151 15.60 10.32 -7.55
C GLY A 151 14.23 9.65 -7.66
N ALA A 152 14.02 8.54 -6.94
CA ALA A 152 12.73 7.89 -6.75
C ALA A 152 11.89 8.60 -5.68
N ALA A 153 12.55 9.25 -4.72
CA ALA A 153 11.94 10.09 -3.71
C ALA A 153 12.69 11.41 -3.56
N ARG A 154 11.98 12.46 -3.13
CA ARG A 154 12.59 13.72 -2.72
C ARG A 154 11.83 14.35 -1.57
N ARG A 155 12.55 15.04 -0.69
CA ARG A 155 11.96 15.79 0.42
C ARG A 155 11.29 17.06 -0.09
N VAL A 156 10.09 17.34 0.41
CA VAL A 156 9.30 18.54 0.10
C VAL A 156 8.59 19.03 1.36
N LYS A 157 8.02 20.24 1.30
CA LYS A 157 7.18 20.81 2.37
C LYS A 157 5.74 20.96 1.89
N PHE A 158 4.79 20.75 2.79
CA PHE A 158 3.39 21.11 2.60
C PHE A 158 2.90 21.81 3.87
N GLY A 159 2.77 23.15 3.81
CA GLY A 159 2.75 23.97 5.02
C GLY A 159 4.03 23.75 5.82
N ASP A 160 3.91 23.56 7.13
CA ASP A 160 5.06 23.30 8.01
C ASP A 160 5.52 21.83 8.00
N ALA A 161 4.71 20.92 7.45
CA ALA A 161 4.97 19.48 7.49
C ALA A 161 6.11 19.06 6.55
N ASP A 162 7.06 18.28 7.08
CA ASP A 162 8.03 17.53 6.28
C ASP A 162 7.33 16.42 5.52
N CYS A 163 7.60 16.35 4.22
CA CYS A 163 6.96 15.41 3.33
C CYS A 163 8.00 14.74 2.41
N ILE A 164 7.63 13.58 1.89
CA ILE A 164 8.40 12.87 0.87
C ILE A 164 7.50 12.68 -0.35
N LEU A 165 7.93 13.21 -1.49
CA LEU A 165 7.27 13.00 -2.77
C LEU A 165 8.02 11.92 -3.56
N CYS A 166 7.31 10.85 -3.88
CA CYS A 166 7.85 9.69 -4.58
C CYS A 166 7.27 9.54 -5.99
N ASP A 167 8.05 8.92 -6.86
CA ASP A 167 7.65 8.42 -8.17
C ASP A 167 7.41 6.90 -8.07
N ALA A 168 6.19 6.42 -8.33
CA ALA A 168 5.85 5.02 -8.13
C ALA A 168 6.70 4.08 -9.00
N ALA A 169 6.95 4.43 -10.28
CA ALA A 169 7.74 3.59 -11.17
C ALA A 169 9.19 3.47 -10.69
N LYS A 170 9.79 4.58 -10.27
CA LYS A 170 11.16 4.55 -9.73
C LYS A 170 11.26 3.86 -8.38
N ILE A 171 10.27 4.00 -7.50
CA ILE A 171 10.22 3.24 -6.23
C ILE A 171 10.24 1.74 -6.54
N TYR A 172 9.43 1.28 -7.50
CA TYR A 172 9.43 -0.10 -7.93
C TYR A 172 10.82 -0.54 -8.42
N GLU A 173 11.45 0.22 -9.33
CA GLU A 173 12.76 -0.10 -9.90
C GLU A 173 13.86 -0.24 -8.83
N VAL A 174 13.88 0.68 -7.85
CA VAL A 174 14.86 0.62 -6.75
C VAL A 174 14.61 -0.58 -5.85
N CYS A 175 13.35 -0.85 -5.50
CA CYS A 175 12.98 -2.04 -4.72
C CYS A 175 13.32 -3.34 -5.46
N GLU A 176 13.01 -3.44 -6.75
CA GLU A 176 13.35 -4.59 -7.59
C GLU A 176 14.86 -4.84 -7.61
N LYS A 177 15.68 -3.79 -7.78
CA LYS A 177 17.15 -3.90 -7.72
C LYS A 177 17.62 -4.44 -6.37
N ILE A 178 17.13 -3.87 -5.26
CA ILE A 178 17.58 -4.22 -3.90
C ILE A 178 17.09 -5.62 -3.48
N PHE A 179 15.80 -5.90 -3.63
CA PHE A 179 15.21 -7.18 -3.26
C PHE A 179 15.65 -8.32 -4.19
N GLY A 180 16.04 -8.00 -5.43
CA GLY A 180 16.65 -8.96 -6.35
C GLY A 180 18.05 -9.44 -5.92
N ILE A 181 18.76 -8.66 -5.09
CA ILE A 181 20.05 -9.06 -4.51
C ILE A 181 19.81 -9.90 -3.25
N GLU A 182 19.01 -9.37 -2.31
CA GLU A 182 18.64 -10.06 -1.07
C GLU A 182 17.20 -9.70 -0.70
N PRO A 183 16.24 -10.63 -0.86
CA PRO A 183 14.81 -10.36 -0.67
C PRO A 183 14.43 -9.79 0.70
N ASP A 184 15.11 -10.22 1.74
CA ASP A 184 14.84 -9.81 3.12
C ASP A 184 15.83 -8.75 3.65
N ALA A 185 16.58 -8.06 2.77
CA ALA A 185 17.60 -7.11 3.17
C ALA A 185 17.11 -6.04 4.16
N ILE A 186 15.88 -5.55 3.98
CA ILE A 186 15.29 -4.56 4.90
C ILE A 186 15.06 -5.14 6.31
N ILE A 187 14.88 -6.45 6.46
CA ILE A 187 14.68 -7.12 7.74
C ILE A 187 16.04 -7.53 8.32
N ASP A 188 16.82 -8.27 7.54
CA ASP A 188 18.02 -8.98 8.01
C ASP A 188 19.23 -8.06 8.21
N ARG A 189 19.27 -6.91 7.54
CA ARG A 189 20.39 -5.96 7.63
C ARG A 189 20.02 -4.72 8.41
N GLU A 190 20.98 -4.16 9.13
CA GLU A 190 20.78 -2.88 9.82
C GLU A 190 20.63 -1.73 8.82
N THR A 191 21.43 -1.75 7.75
CA THR A 191 21.39 -0.79 6.62
C THR A 191 21.48 -1.56 5.30
N ILE A 192 20.94 -0.98 4.23
CA ILE A 192 21.16 -1.52 2.88
C ILE A 192 22.55 -1.04 2.42
N PRO A 193 23.40 -1.87 1.79
CA PRO A 193 24.72 -1.43 1.33
C PRO A 193 24.65 -0.48 0.12
N GLU A 194 25.35 0.65 0.18
CA GLU A 194 25.28 1.69 -0.87
C GLU A 194 25.66 1.18 -2.27
N GLU A 195 26.57 0.21 -2.34
CA GLU A 195 27.00 -0.42 -3.59
C GLU A 195 25.87 -1.16 -4.33
N TRP A 196 24.74 -1.43 -3.67
CA TRP A 196 23.59 -2.08 -4.30
C TRP A 196 22.74 -1.15 -5.14
N TRP A 197 22.78 0.16 -4.88
CA TRP A 197 22.00 1.14 -5.65
C TRP A 197 22.84 2.17 -6.37
N LYS A 198 24.12 2.33 -6.01
CA LYS A 198 25.10 3.05 -6.82
C LYS A 198 25.30 2.43 -8.21
#